data_AF-A0A560GS65-F1
#
_entry.id   AF-A0A560GS65-F1
#
_cell.length_a   1.000
_cell.length_b   1.000
_cell.length_c   1.000
_cell.angle_alpha   90.00
_cell.angle_beta   90.00
_cell.angle_gamma   90.00
#
_symmetry.space_group_name_H-M   'P 1'
#
loop_
_entity.id
_entity.type
_entity.pdbx_description
1 polymer ?
#
loop_
_entity_poly.entity_id
_entity_poly.type
_entity_poly.pdbx_seq_one_letter_code
_entity_poly.pdbx_strand_id
1 'polypeptide(L)'
;MKKRVAAIVLMAGLGVAGVARAECTLGTPPAVPDGSKAAEADMQAASAAVKKFMAETQDYMSCVEFEGKNGNGNWQKKYNDAVDQMQKLASDFNKQLKAFKSK
;
A
#
# COMPACT_ATOMS: atom_id res chain seq x y z
N MET A 1 -37.80 40.55 -29.44
CA MET A 1 -36.48 41.23 -29.40
C MET A 1 -35.51 40.27 -28.71
N LYS A 2 -34.75 39.44 -29.44
CA LYS A 2 -33.29 39.61 -29.72
C LYS A 2 -32.58 40.19 -28.49
N LYS A 3 -31.70 39.43 -27.81
CA LYS A 3 -30.32 39.20 -28.28
C LYS A 3 -29.80 37.81 -27.88
N ARG A 4 -29.26 37.10 -28.87
CA ARG A 4 -28.31 36.00 -28.74
C ARG A 4 -26.93 36.60 -28.46
N VAL A 5 -26.22 36.17 -27.42
CA VAL A 5 -24.76 36.36 -27.24
C VAL A 5 -24.30 35.20 -26.32
N ALA A 6 -23.88 34.08 -26.88
CA ALA A 6 -22.52 33.72 -27.28
C ALA A 6 -21.77 32.97 -26.17
N ALA A 7 -21.48 31.70 -26.45
CA ALA A 7 -20.68 30.80 -25.66
C ALA A 7 -19.22 31.30 -25.58
N ILE A 8 -18.62 31.21 -24.39
CA ILE A 8 -17.17 31.16 -24.22
C ILE A 8 -16.89 29.90 -23.41
N VAL A 9 -16.55 28.84 -24.14
CA VAL A 9 -15.89 27.65 -23.63
C VAL A 9 -14.45 28.04 -23.31
N LEU A 10 -14.13 28.26 -22.03
CA LEU A 10 -12.76 28.25 -21.54
C LEU A 10 -12.43 26.84 -21.08
N MET A 11 -12.10 25.98 -22.05
CA MET A 11 -11.30 24.78 -21.82
C MET A 11 -9.89 25.22 -21.41
N ALA A 12 -9.70 25.52 -20.13
CA ALA A 12 -8.38 25.55 -19.55
C ALA A 12 -7.95 24.09 -19.32
N GLY A 13 -7.11 23.60 -20.23
CA GLY A 13 -6.44 22.31 -20.09
C GLY A 13 -5.65 22.28 -18.79
N LEU A 14 -6.16 21.54 -17.81
CA LEU A 14 -5.33 21.08 -16.71
C LEU A 14 -4.35 20.08 -17.32
N GLY A 15 -3.08 20.53 -17.33
CA GLY A 15 -1.95 19.76 -17.81
C GLY A 15 -1.96 18.36 -17.23
N VAL A 16 -1.54 17.42 -18.07
CA VAL A 16 -1.11 16.08 -17.69
C VAL A 16 -0.41 16.14 -16.33
N ALA A 17 -1.10 15.68 -15.29
CA ALA A 17 -0.45 15.24 -14.08
C ALA A 17 0.37 14.02 -14.50
N GLY A 18 1.59 14.27 -14.96
CA GLY A 18 2.63 13.26 -14.96
C GLY A 18 2.69 12.78 -13.51
N VAL A 19 2.23 11.56 -13.26
CA VAL A 19 2.47 10.88 -12.01
C VAL A 19 3.98 10.87 -11.82
N ALA A 20 4.49 11.84 -11.06
CA ALA A 20 5.81 11.75 -10.47
C ALA A 20 5.74 10.51 -9.58
N ARG A 21 6.16 9.37 -10.12
CA ARG A 21 6.29 8.15 -9.35
C ARG A 21 7.40 8.47 -8.37
N ALA A 22 7.04 8.69 -7.11
CA ALA A 22 8.01 8.71 -6.03
C ALA A 22 8.86 7.45 -6.15
N GLU A 23 10.14 7.55 -5.78
CA GLU A 23 11.04 6.40 -5.68
C GLU A 23 10.29 5.27 -4.96
N CYS A 24 10.33 4.04 -5.49
CA CYS A 24 9.56 2.96 -4.86
C CYS A 24 10.07 2.75 -3.43
N THR A 25 9.30 3.19 -2.43
CA THR A 25 9.63 3.04 -1.01
C THR A 25 8.61 2.15 -0.33
N LEU A 26 9.09 1.12 0.36
CA LEU A 26 8.27 0.29 1.22
C LEU A 26 8.37 0.79 2.67
N GLY A 27 7.23 0.93 3.34
CA GLY A 27 7.16 1.27 4.76
C GLY A 27 7.71 0.17 5.66
N THR A 28 7.74 0.42 6.97
CA THR A 28 8.08 -0.62 7.95
C THR A 28 6.85 -1.46 8.29
N PRO A 29 6.97 -2.80 8.41
CA PRO A 29 5.88 -3.65 8.86
C PRO A 29 5.33 -3.20 10.22
N PRO A 30 4.00 -3.22 10.43
CA PRO A 30 3.41 -2.87 11.72
C PRO A 30 3.75 -3.89 12.80
N ALA A 31 3.73 -3.45 14.06
CA ALA A 31 3.85 -4.35 15.19
C ALA A 31 2.59 -5.22 15.35
N VAL A 32 2.80 -6.51 15.64
CA VAL A 32 1.73 -7.44 15.98
C VAL A 32 1.78 -7.67 17.50
N PRO A 33 0.73 -7.31 18.26
CA PRO A 33 0.70 -7.50 19.71
C PRO A 33 0.61 -8.99 20.08
N ASP A 34 1.02 -9.32 21.31
CA ASP A 34 0.88 -10.68 21.87
C ASP A 34 -0.59 -11.01 22.09
N GLY A 35 -1.13 -11.94 21.29
CA GLY A 35 -2.55 -12.30 21.32
C GLY A 35 -3.00 -12.87 22.65
N SER A 36 -2.11 -13.48 23.44
CA SER A 36 -2.46 -13.98 24.78
C SER A 36 -2.65 -12.87 25.82
N LYS A 37 -2.21 -11.64 25.52
CA LYS A 37 -2.27 -10.49 26.44
C LYS A 37 -3.05 -9.31 25.90
N ALA A 38 -3.16 -9.17 24.59
CA ALA A 38 -3.77 -8.03 23.91
C ALA A 38 -5.25 -7.84 24.29
N ALA A 39 -5.69 -6.58 24.25
CA ALA A 39 -7.10 -6.25 24.22
C ALA A 39 -7.68 -6.42 22.80
N GLU A 40 -9.00 -6.55 22.70
CA GLU A 40 -9.66 -6.68 21.39
C GLU A 40 -9.38 -5.47 20.49
N ALA A 41 -9.41 -4.27 21.06
CA ALA A 41 -9.10 -3.02 20.33
C ALA A 41 -7.69 -3.05 19.73
N ASP A 42 -6.70 -3.60 20.43
CA ASP A 42 -5.32 -3.71 19.94
C ASP A 42 -5.22 -4.69 18.76
N MET A 43 -5.93 -5.82 18.85
CA MET A 43 -5.97 -6.81 17.76
C MET A 43 -6.71 -6.29 16.53
N GLN A 44 -7.77 -5.48 16.71
CA GLN A 44 -8.46 -4.80 15.61
C GLN A 44 -7.56 -3.75 14.95
N ALA A 45 -6.85 -2.94 15.74
CA ALA A 45 -5.88 -1.97 15.23
C ALA A 45 -4.74 -2.65 14.47
N ALA A 46 -4.21 -3.76 14.99
CA ALA A 46 -3.20 -4.57 14.32
C ALA A 46 -3.73 -5.13 12.97
N SER A 47 -4.96 -5.64 12.93
CA SER A 47 -5.59 -6.11 11.69
C SER A 47 -5.72 -5.01 10.63
N ALA A 48 -6.13 -3.81 11.04
CA ALA A 48 -6.22 -2.66 10.14
C ALA A 48 -4.82 -2.25 9.61
N ALA A 49 -3.82 -2.22 10.48
CA ALA A 49 -2.45 -1.88 10.12
C ALA A 49 -1.83 -2.93 9.17
N VAL A 50 -2.03 -4.22 9.44
CA VAL A 50 -1.56 -5.31 8.55
C VAL A 50 -2.20 -5.18 7.18
N LYS A 51 -3.53 -4.97 7.08
CA LYS A 51 -4.20 -4.77 5.79
C LYS A 51 -3.66 -3.57 5.02
N LYS A 52 -3.43 -2.46 5.72
CA LYS A 52 -2.84 -1.26 5.12
C LYS A 52 -1.45 -1.55 4.56
N PHE A 53 -0.59 -2.18 5.36
CA PHE A 53 0.76 -2.56 4.94
C PHE A 53 0.74 -3.50 3.74
N MET A 54 -0.19 -4.47 3.70
CA MET A 54 -0.32 -5.37 2.55
C MET A 54 -0.68 -4.62 1.27
N ALA A 55 -1.58 -3.63 1.34
CA ALA A 55 -1.93 -2.80 0.18
C ALA A 55 -0.73 -1.94 -0.28
N GLU A 56 -0.07 -1.26 0.66
CA GLU A 56 1.13 -0.46 0.37
C GLU A 56 2.27 -1.31 -0.22
N THR A 57 2.40 -2.56 0.23
CA THR A 57 3.40 -3.48 -0.31
C THR A 57 3.06 -3.95 -1.72
N GLN A 58 1.77 -4.14 -2.04
CA GLN A 58 1.34 -4.45 -3.42
C GLN A 58 1.59 -3.28 -4.38
N ASP A 59 1.35 -2.05 -3.92
CA ASP A 59 1.67 -0.84 -4.68
C ASP A 59 3.18 -0.71 -4.90
N TYR A 60 3.98 -0.97 -3.85
CA TYR A 60 5.44 -1.03 -3.94
C TYR A 60 5.92 -2.09 -4.93
N MET A 61 5.40 -3.31 -4.87
CA MET A 61 5.74 -4.40 -5.80
C MET A 61 5.46 -4.01 -7.25
N SER A 62 4.29 -3.41 -7.50
CA SER A 62 3.92 -2.89 -8.83
C SER A 62 4.85 -1.76 -9.29
N CYS A 63 5.31 -0.92 -8.36
CA CYS A 63 6.26 0.15 -8.62
C CYS A 63 7.64 -0.40 -9.00
N VAL A 64 8.22 -1.29 -8.18
CA VAL A 64 9.57 -1.84 -8.44
C VAL A 64 9.59 -2.71 -9.69
N GLU A 65 8.50 -3.42 -9.99
CA GLU A 65 8.38 -4.15 -11.25
C GLU A 65 8.38 -3.20 -12.44
N PHE A 66 7.65 -2.09 -12.36
CA PHE A 66 7.62 -1.07 -13.41
C PHE A 66 9.00 -0.41 -13.60
N GLU A 67 9.67 0.03 -12.53
CA GLU A 67 11.02 0.60 -12.62
C GLU A 67 12.03 -0.44 -13.12
N GLY A 68 11.91 -1.68 -12.64
CA GLY A 68 12.79 -2.78 -12.96
C GLY A 68 12.69 -3.27 -14.40
N LYS A 69 11.49 -3.31 -14.98
CA LYS A 69 11.26 -3.64 -16.39
C LYS A 69 11.76 -2.55 -17.35
N ASN A 70 11.82 -1.30 -16.88
CA ASN A 70 12.25 -0.15 -17.67
C ASN A 70 13.71 0.26 -17.39
N GLY A 71 14.41 -0.48 -16.52
CA GLY A 71 15.78 -0.20 -16.10
C GLY A 71 16.63 -1.48 -16.04
N ASN A 72 17.82 -1.35 -15.47
CA ASN A 72 18.85 -2.40 -15.38
C ASN A 72 19.19 -2.77 -13.91
N GLY A 73 18.18 -2.71 -13.02
CA GLY A 73 18.33 -2.98 -11.59
C GLY A 73 17.84 -4.36 -11.14
N ASN A 74 18.28 -4.80 -9.96
CA ASN A 74 17.84 -6.03 -9.32
C ASN A 74 16.45 -5.86 -8.66
N TRP A 75 15.43 -5.64 -9.49
CA TRP A 75 14.05 -5.44 -9.03
C TRP A 75 13.42 -6.72 -8.49
N GLN A 76 13.82 -7.88 -9.02
CA GLN A 76 13.34 -9.18 -8.56
C GLN A 76 13.71 -9.41 -7.09
N LYS A 77 14.93 -9.02 -6.67
CA LYS A 77 15.29 -9.09 -5.25
C LYS A 77 14.40 -8.21 -4.40
N LYS A 78 14.21 -6.94 -4.78
CA LYS A 78 13.33 -6.01 -4.04
C LYS A 78 11.89 -6.53 -3.94
N TYR A 79 11.39 -7.13 -5.03
CA TYR A 79 10.07 -7.75 -5.07
C TYR A 79 9.99 -8.95 -4.12
N ASN A 80 10.97 -9.87 -4.19
CA ASN A 80 11.02 -11.05 -3.34
C ASN A 80 11.16 -10.69 -1.86
N ASP A 81 12.01 -9.72 -1.52
CA ASP A 81 12.17 -9.22 -0.15
C ASP A 81 10.82 -8.69 0.40
N ALA A 82 10.03 -8.01 -0.44
CA ALA A 82 8.71 -7.52 -0.06
C ALA A 82 7.68 -8.64 0.14
N VAL A 83 7.71 -9.67 -0.73
CA VAL A 83 6.89 -10.89 -0.56
C VAL A 83 7.24 -11.58 0.76
N ASP A 84 8.52 -11.76 1.06
CA ASP A 84 8.97 -12.40 2.30
C ASP A 84 8.52 -11.63 3.53
N GLN A 85 8.58 -10.29 3.50
CA GLN A 85 8.06 -9.44 4.57
C GLN A 85 6.55 -9.59 4.76
N MET A 86 5.77 -9.61 3.67
CA MET A 86 4.31 -9.84 3.76
C MET A 86 4.00 -11.21 4.35
N GLN A 87 4.69 -12.26 3.89
CA GLN A 87 4.48 -13.62 4.39
C GLN A 87 4.82 -13.74 5.88
N LYS A 88 5.96 -13.15 6.30
CA LYS A 88 6.36 -13.13 7.70
C LYS A 88 5.32 -12.41 8.57
N LEU A 89 4.91 -11.20 8.16
CA LEU A 89 3.91 -10.42 8.89
C LEU A 89 2.57 -11.17 8.99
N ALA A 90 2.11 -11.77 7.90
CA ALA A 90 0.87 -12.54 7.88
C ALA A 90 0.96 -13.78 8.79
N SER A 91 2.08 -14.49 8.78
CA SER A 91 2.32 -15.63 9.68
C SER A 91 2.31 -15.21 11.15
N ASP A 92 3.03 -14.13 11.49
CA ASP A 92 3.08 -13.58 12.84
C ASP A 92 1.68 -13.13 13.30
N PHE A 93 0.96 -12.39 12.46
CA PHE A 93 -0.42 -11.97 12.75
C PHE A 93 -1.36 -13.16 12.96
N ASN A 94 -1.32 -14.18 12.11
CA ASN A 94 -2.18 -15.36 12.23
C ASN A 94 -1.88 -16.16 13.51
N LYS A 95 -0.60 -16.27 13.89
CA LYS A 95 -0.19 -16.89 15.15
C LYS A 95 -0.78 -16.16 16.35
N GLN A 96 -0.66 -14.83 16.39
CA GLN A 96 -1.19 -14.03 17.49
C GLN A 96 -2.72 -13.98 17.50
N LEU A 97 -3.35 -13.92 16.32
CA LEU A 97 -4.80 -14.00 16.21
C LEU A 97 -5.34 -15.33 16.75
N LYS A 98 -4.65 -16.44 16.50
CA LYS A 98 -5.00 -17.74 17.09
C LYS A 98 -4.85 -17.72 18.61
N ALA A 99 -3.73 -17.18 19.12
CA ALA A 99 -3.50 -17.06 20.56
C ALA A 99 -4.58 -16.22 21.26
N PHE A 100 -5.01 -15.11 20.63
CA PHE A 100 -6.11 -14.27 21.11
C PHE A 100 -7.45 -15.01 21.14
N LYS A 101 -7.75 -15.80 20.11
CA LYS A 101 -8.99 -16.60 20.04
C LYS A 101 -9.04 -17.78 20.99
N SER A 102 -7.89 -18.21 21.53
CA SER A 102 -7.78 -19.33 22.47
C SER A 102 -7.68 -18.89 23.93
N LYS A 103 -7.70 -17.58 24.20
CA LYS A 103 -7.82 -16.98 25.52
C LYS A 103 -9.29 -16.97 25.95
#